data_AF-A0A9D7DDC4-F1
#
_entry.id   AF-A0A9D7DDC4-F1
#
_cell.length_a   1.000
_cell.length_b   1.000
_cell.length_c   1.000
_cell.angle_alpha   90.00
_cell.angle_beta   90.00
_cell.angle_gamma   90.00
#
_symmetry.space_group_name_H-M   'P 1'
#
loop_
_entity.id
_entity.type
_entity.pdbx_description
1 polymer ?
#
loop_
_entity_poly.entity_id
_entity_poly.type
_entity_poly.pdbx_seq_one_letter_code
_entity_poly.pdbx_strand_id
1 'polypeptide(L)'
;MNDLKGAEERLKGSGPIAFLWEKYTTKHLVDAGTFRRVDEHCSPWPSFVIVATEAMLAECPKEVQRLLKAIRDQAAGLMEKKTAPETIVQRYKMKLEDAQAWFAGVKWNTDGKVDADGLARGGNLAQCGHAH
;
A
#
# COMPACT_ATOMS: atom_id res chain seq x y z
N MET A 1 6.44 17.73 -9.82
CA MET A 1 7.79 17.21 -9.48
C MET A 1 7.65 16.45 -8.17
N ASN A 2 7.11 15.23 -8.23
CA ASN A 2 6.63 14.47 -7.05
C ASN A 2 7.22 13.05 -7.06
N ASP A 3 8.55 12.94 -7.16
CA ASP A 3 9.26 11.67 -7.05
C ASP A 3 10.35 11.74 -5.99
N LEU A 4 10.86 10.57 -5.60
CA LEU A 4 11.85 10.43 -4.54
C LEU A 4 13.16 11.18 -4.85
N LYS A 5 13.55 11.30 -6.12
CA LYS A 5 14.76 12.03 -6.52
C LYS A 5 14.63 13.53 -6.28
N GLY A 6 13.48 14.11 -6.62
CA GLY A 6 13.22 15.53 -6.34
C GLY A 6 13.23 15.85 -4.85
N ALA A 7 12.83 14.90 -3.99
CA ALA A 7 12.91 15.05 -2.54
C ALA A 7 14.36 15.03 -2.03
N GLU A 8 15.21 14.12 -2.55
CA GLU A 8 16.64 14.06 -2.22
C GLU A 8 17.41 15.32 -2.61
N GLU A 9 17.13 15.89 -3.80
CA GLU A 9 17.80 17.11 -4.27
C GLU A 9 17.46 18.33 -3.42
N ARG A 10 16.18 18.48 -3.04
CA ARG A 10 15.77 19.62 -2.21
C ARG A 10 16.26 19.54 -0.77
N LEU A 11 16.51 18.34 -0.25
CA LEU A 11 17.13 18.14 1.06
C LEU A 11 18.59 18.63 1.14
N LYS A 12 19.25 18.84 0.00
CA LYS A 12 20.57 19.50 -0.06
C LYS A 12 20.49 21.03 0.05
N GLY A 13 19.28 21.60 -0.04
CA GLY A 13 19.01 23.04 0.11
C GLY A 13 18.77 23.46 1.56
N SER A 14 18.77 24.77 1.80
CA SER A 14 18.70 25.40 3.13
C SER A 14 17.25 25.64 3.61
N GLY A 15 16.43 24.59 3.71
CA GLY A 15 15.09 24.68 4.29
C GLY A 15 14.56 23.36 4.83
N PRO A 16 13.82 23.35 5.95
CA PRO A 16 13.21 22.13 6.47
C PRO A 16 12.11 21.64 5.52
N ILE A 17 12.21 20.39 5.08
CA ILE A 17 11.24 19.74 4.20
C ILE A 17 10.77 18.46 4.87
N ALA A 18 9.47 18.33 5.06
CA ALA A 18 8.81 17.08 5.46
C ALA A 18 7.97 16.57 4.28
N PHE A 19 8.03 15.27 4.02
CA PHE A 19 7.21 14.61 3.01
C PHE A 19 6.84 13.21 3.50
N LEU A 20 5.68 12.72 3.07
CA LEU A 20 5.23 11.35 3.34
C LEU A 20 5.70 10.44 2.20
N TRP A 21 6.32 9.32 2.55
CA TRP A 21 6.73 8.31 1.58
C TRP A 21 6.57 6.92 2.16
N GLU A 22 6.59 5.91 1.29
CA GLU A 22 6.56 4.52 1.73
C GLU A 22 7.85 4.19 2.54
N LYS A 23 7.65 3.50 3.67
CA LYS A 23 8.65 3.29 4.72
C LYS A 23 9.84 2.46 4.25
N TYR A 24 9.57 1.36 3.54
CA TYR A 24 10.61 0.40 3.14
C TYR A 24 11.46 0.95 1.98
N THR A 25 10.87 1.69 1.07
CA THR A 25 11.59 2.36 -0.04
C THR A 25 12.54 3.45 0.44
N THR A 26 12.23 4.17 1.52
CA THR A 26 13.11 5.21 2.10
C THR A 26 14.05 4.71 3.19
N LYS A 27 13.91 3.46 3.63
CA LYS A 27 14.70 2.90 4.74
C LYS A 27 16.21 3.03 4.52
N HIS A 28 16.70 2.77 3.31
CA HIS A 28 18.12 2.87 3.00
C HIS A 28 18.70 4.28 3.21
N LEU A 29 17.91 5.34 2.95
CA LEU A 29 18.30 6.74 3.14
C LEU A 29 18.24 7.16 4.62
N VAL A 30 17.32 6.57 5.38
CA VAL A 30 17.24 6.75 6.85
C VAL A 30 18.41 6.06 7.53
N ASP A 31 18.72 4.82 7.14
CA ASP A 31 19.85 4.05 7.68
C ASP A 31 21.19 4.73 7.36
N ALA A 32 21.29 5.42 6.21
CA ALA A 32 22.45 6.23 5.82
C ALA A 32 22.52 7.61 6.49
N GLY A 33 21.56 7.96 7.36
CA GLY A 33 21.50 9.26 8.05
C GLY A 33 21.13 10.46 7.16
N THR A 34 20.77 10.22 5.89
CA THR A 34 20.35 11.28 4.95
C THR A 34 18.95 11.77 5.30
N PHE A 35 18.05 10.86 5.67
CA PHE A 35 16.69 11.18 6.12
C PHE A 35 16.53 10.89 7.61
N ARG A 36 15.74 11.73 8.30
CA ARG A 36 15.26 11.44 9.65
C ARG A 36 13.78 11.07 9.57
N ARG A 37 13.42 9.88 10.04
CA ARG A 37 12.01 9.50 10.18
C ARG A 37 11.41 10.24 11.37
N VAL A 38 10.33 10.99 11.12
CA VAL A 38 9.66 11.80 12.14
C VAL A 38 8.44 11.07 12.70
N ASP A 39 7.66 10.41 11.84
CA ASP A 39 6.45 9.66 12.22
C ASP A 39 6.14 8.55 11.20
N GLU A 40 5.24 7.64 11.57
CA GLU A 40 4.70 6.58 10.71
C GLU A 40 3.17 6.62 10.75
N HIS A 41 2.54 6.94 9.62
CA HIS A 41 1.08 6.92 9.51
C HIS A 41 0.60 5.57 8.94
N CYS A 42 0.02 4.73 9.80
CA CYS A 42 -0.78 3.60 9.35
C CYS A 42 -2.17 4.11 8.94
N SER A 43 -2.47 4.09 7.65
CA SER A 43 -3.79 4.43 7.11
C SER A 43 -4.88 3.66 7.85
N PRO A 44 -5.93 4.33 8.39
CA PRO A 44 -7.06 3.67 9.03
C PRO A 44 -8.09 3.11 8.03
N TRP A 45 -7.81 3.19 6.72
CA TRP A 45 -8.61 2.65 5.62
C TRP A 45 -7.77 1.69 4.75
N PRO A 46 -8.42 0.77 4.01
CA PRO A 46 -7.72 -0.15 3.12
C PRO A 46 -6.90 0.60 2.07
N SER A 47 -5.62 0.24 1.93
CA SER A 47 -4.70 0.87 0.96
C SER A 47 -5.06 0.58 -0.51
N PHE A 48 -5.85 -0.47 -0.78
CA PHE A 48 -6.25 -0.88 -2.11
C PHE A 48 -7.72 -1.34 -2.11
N VAL A 49 -8.47 -0.97 -3.17
CA VAL A 49 -9.86 -1.37 -3.38
C VAL A 49 -10.07 -1.81 -4.84
N ILE A 50 -11.00 -2.73 -5.06
CA ILE A 50 -11.45 -3.13 -6.40
C ILE A 50 -12.79 -2.44 -6.64
N VAL A 51 -12.91 -1.76 -7.78
CA VAL A 51 -14.15 -1.07 -8.20
C VAL A 51 -14.64 -1.67 -9.51
N ALA A 52 -15.97 -1.73 -9.66
CA ALA A 52 -16.63 -2.18 -10.89
C ALA A 52 -17.75 -1.19 -11.24
N THR A 53 -18.07 -1.08 -12.52
CA THR A 53 -19.20 -0.26 -12.98
C THR A 53 -20.51 -1.00 -12.72
N GLU A 54 -21.60 -0.26 -12.49
CA GLU A 54 -22.95 -0.82 -12.32
C GLU A 54 -23.36 -1.68 -13.52
N ALA A 55 -23.01 -1.26 -14.74
CA ALA A 55 -23.26 -2.03 -15.96
C ALA A 55 -22.57 -3.40 -15.93
N MET A 56 -21.29 -3.46 -15.53
CA MET A 56 -20.56 -4.72 -15.42
C MET A 56 -21.17 -5.64 -14.36
N LEU A 57 -21.65 -5.07 -13.25
CA LEU A 57 -22.31 -5.83 -12.18
C LEU A 57 -23.67 -6.38 -12.64
N ALA A 58 -24.39 -5.65 -13.49
CA ALA A 58 -25.67 -6.08 -14.05
C ALA A 58 -25.50 -7.12 -15.17
N GLU A 59 -24.54 -6.91 -16.08
CA GLU A 59 -24.37 -7.73 -17.28
C GLU A 59 -23.57 -9.01 -17.01
N CYS A 60 -22.54 -8.93 -16.14
CA CYS A 60 -21.56 -10.01 -15.93
C CYS A 60 -21.38 -10.39 -14.44
N PRO A 61 -22.45 -10.61 -13.66
CA PRO A 61 -22.32 -10.84 -12.21
C PRO A 61 -21.54 -12.11 -11.87
N LYS A 62 -21.66 -13.18 -12.67
CA LYS A 62 -21.00 -14.46 -12.41
C LYS A 62 -19.49 -14.38 -12.66
N GLU A 63 -19.09 -13.68 -13.69
CA GLU A 63 -17.72 -13.44 -14.11
C GLU A 63 -17.00 -12.59 -13.07
N VAL A 64 -17.65 -11.52 -12.60
CA VAL A 64 -17.15 -10.69 -11.50
C VAL A 64 -16.92 -11.53 -10.25
N GLN A 65 -17.90 -12.36 -9.85
CA GLN A 65 -17.75 -13.25 -8.69
C GLN A 65 -16.61 -14.26 -8.85
N ARG A 66 -16.44 -14.85 -10.04
CA ARG A 66 -15.33 -15.76 -10.34
C ARG A 66 -13.98 -15.06 -10.24
N LEU A 67 -13.85 -13.86 -10.80
CA LEU A 67 -12.63 -13.07 -10.73
C LEU A 67 -12.27 -12.74 -9.29
N LEU A 68 -13.23 -12.23 -8.51
CA LEU A 68 -13.02 -11.92 -7.10
C LEU A 68 -12.62 -13.16 -6.30
N LYS A 69 -13.24 -14.31 -6.58
CA LYS A 69 -12.84 -15.58 -5.95
C LYS A 69 -11.39 -15.96 -6.31
N ALA A 70 -11.03 -15.90 -7.59
CA ALA A 70 -9.68 -16.23 -8.03
C ALA A 70 -8.63 -15.32 -7.37
N ILE A 71 -8.89 -14.01 -7.28
CA ILE A 71 -8.01 -13.05 -6.59
C ILE A 71 -7.85 -13.42 -5.12
N ARG A 72 -8.96 -13.73 -4.41
CA ARG A 72 -8.90 -14.13 -3.00
C ARG A 72 -8.14 -15.44 -2.79
N ASP A 73 -8.37 -16.44 -3.64
CA ASP A 73 -7.67 -17.73 -3.57
C ASP A 73 -6.16 -17.53 -3.77
N GLN A 74 -5.74 -16.69 -4.73
CA GLN A 74 -4.32 -16.36 -4.93
C GLN A 74 -3.73 -15.58 -3.75
N ALA A 75 -4.47 -14.62 -3.19
CA ALA A 75 -4.03 -13.87 -2.03
C ALA A 75 -3.88 -14.77 -0.79
N ALA A 76 -4.85 -15.64 -0.52
CA ALA A 76 -4.77 -16.62 0.57
C ALA A 76 -3.57 -17.54 0.38
N GLY A 77 -3.40 -18.11 -0.82
CA GLY A 77 -2.26 -18.96 -1.13
C GLY A 77 -0.91 -18.24 -1.04
N LEU A 78 -0.84 -16.93 -1.31
CA LEU A 78 0.36 -16.13 -1.07
C LEU A 78 0.64 -15.99 0.43
N MET A 79 -0.37 -15.67 1.24
CA MET A 79 -0.25 -15.44 2.69
C MET A 79 0.15 -16.71 3.47
N GLU A 80 -0.19 -17.89 2.96
CA GLU A 80 0.20 -19.17 3.56
C GLU A 80 1.63 -19.62 3.21
N LYS A 81 2.22 -19.06 2.13
CA LYS A 81 3.56 -19.45 1.68
C LYS A 81 4.63 -18.84 2.58
N LYS A 82 5.28 -19.71 3.36
CA LYS A 82 6.48 -19.35 4.14
C LYS A 82 7.63 -18.80 3.28
N THR A 83 7.66 -19.16 1.99
CA THR A 83 8.69 -18.72 1.03
C THR A 83 8.36 -17.41 0.29
N ALA A 84 7.26 -16.76 0.65
CA ALA A 84 6.84 -15.51 0.03
C ALA A 84 7.86 -14.36 0.26
N PRO A 85 8.45 -14.17 1.46
CA PRO A 85 9.49 -13.15 1.68
C PRO A 85 10.70 -13.30 0.75
N GLU A 86 11.17 -14.51 0.49
CA GLU A 86 12.29 -14.78 -0.41
C GLU A 86 11.96 -14.42 -1.85
N THR A 87 10.72 -14.69 -2.28
CA THR A 87 10.23 -14.27 -3.60
C THR A 87 10.21 -12.74 -3.73
N ILE A 88 9.80 -12.04 -2.67
CA ILE A 88 9.76 -10.58 -2.59
C ILE A 88 11.18 -9.99 -2.66
N VAL A 89 12.14 -10.57 -1.93
CA VAL A 89 13.56 -10.20 -1.99
C VAL A 89 14.08 -10.27 -3.42
N GLN A 90 13.85 -11.39 -4.12
CA GLN A 90 14.35 -11.58 -5.48
C GLN A 90 13.78 -10.57 -6.47
N ARG A 91 12.48 -10.26 -6.32
CA ARG A 91 11.74 -9.38 -7.24
C ARG A 91 12.01 -7.90 -7.01
N TYR A 92 12.05 -7.47 -5.75
CA TYR A 92 12.16 -6.06 -5.39
C TYR A 92 13.55 -5.66 -4.89
N LYS A 93 14.51 -6.59 -4.88
CA LYS A 93 15.91 -6.35 -4.50
C LYS A 93 16.04 -5.70 -3.11
N MET A 94 15.19 -6.10 -2.18
CA MET A 94 15.20 -5.64 -0.79
C MET A 94 15.89 -6.64 0.14
N LYS A 95 16.29 -6.21 1.35
CA LYS A 95 16.85 -7.12 2.35
C LYS A 95 15.80 -8.12 2.83
N LEU A 96 16.23 -9.33 3.20
CA LEU A 96 15.32 -10.37 3.69
C LEU A 96 14.59 -9.98 4.96
N GLU A 97 15.29 -9.34 5.90
CA GLU A 97 14.73 -8.80 7.14
C GLU A 97 13.58 -7.81 6.87
N ASP A 98 13.76 -6.91 5.90
CA ASP A 98 12.75 -5.92 5.52
C ASP A 98 11.56 -6.59 4.82
N ALA A 99 11.81 -7.56 3.95
CA ALA A 99 10.76 -8.34 3.29
C ALA A 99 9.92 -9.14 4.29
N GLN A 100 10.55 -9.76 5.30
CA GLN A 100 9.87 -10.48 6.37
C GLN A 100 9.01 -9.54 7.22
N ALA A 101 9.57 -8.40 7.63
CA ALA A 101 8.84 -7.40 8.40
C ALA A 101 7.64 -6.84 7.61
N TRP A 102 7.84 -6.51 6.33
CA TRP A 102 6.78 -6.06 5.44
C TRP A 102 5.69 -7.13 5.30
N PHE A 103 6.08 -8.37 5.00
CA PHE A 103 5.14 -9.46 4.78
C PHE A 103 4.30 -9.77 6.03
N ALA A 104 4.89 -9.67 7.22
CA ALA A 104 4.17 -9.81 8.49
C ALA A 104 3.17 -8.66 8.77
N GLY A 105 3.44 -7.47 8.24
CA GLY A 105 2.56 -6.30 8.39
C GLY A 105 1.43 -6.23 7.35
N VAL A 106 1.59 -6.88 6.20
CA VAL A 106 0.60 -6.88 5.13
C VAL A 106 -0.56 -7.82 5.47
N LYS A 107 -1.78 -7.32 5.33
CA LYS A 107 -3.02 -8.10 5.47
C LYS A 107 -3.80 -8.04 4.18
N TRP A 108 -4.16 -9.20 3.65
CA TRP A 108 -5.04 -9.31 2.50
C TRP A 108 -6.45 -9.69 2.94
N ASN A 109 -7.43 -9.14 2.26
CA ASN A 109 -8.82 -9.54 2.43
C ASN A 109 -9.06 -10.88 1.70
N THR A 110 -9.11 -11.95 2.48
CA THR A 110 -9.35 -13.31 1.97
C THR A 110 -10.77 -13.80 2.24
N ASP A 111 -11.54 -13.12 3.09
CA ASP A 111 -12.92 -13.50 3.45
C ASP A 111 -14.01 -12.80 2.63
N GLY A 112 -13.62 -11.79 1.83
CA GLY A 112 -14.51 -11.04 0.95
C GLY A 112 -15.37 -10.00 1.66
N LYS A 113 -15.16 -9.73 2.95
CA LYS A 113 -15.93 -8.71 3.69
C LYS A 113 -15.40 -7.32 3.39
N VAL A 114 -16.29 -6.40 3.06
CA VAL A 114 -15.91 -5.01 2.84
C VAL A 114 -15.86 -4.28 4.18
N ASP A 115 -14.75 -3.59 4.47
CA ASP A 115 -14.65 -2.67 5.61
C ASP A 115 -15.37 -1.35 5.27
N ALA A 116 -16.69 -1.37 5.40
CA ALA A 116 -17.54 -0.22 5.13
C ALA A 116 -17.16 1.01 5.97
N ASP A 117 -16.77 0.81 7.23
CA ASP A 117 -16.37 1.90 8.13
C ASP A 117 -15.04 2.51 7.69
N GLY A 118 -14.07 1.69 7.28
CA GLY A 118 -12.81 2.14 6.69
C GLY A 118 -13.00 2.94 5.41
N LEU A 119 -13.86 2.46 4.51
CA LEU A 119 -14.23 3.15 3.27
C LEU A 119 -14.92 4.49 3.54
N ALA A 120 -15.84 4.55 4.52
CA ALA A 120 -16.51 5.79 4.90
C ALA A 120 -15.52 6.84 5.44
N ARG A 121 -14.54 6.43 6.25
CA ARG A 121 -13.46 7.32 6.72
C ARG A 121 -12.62 7.87 5.57
N GLY A 122 -12.27 7.03 4.60
CA GLY A 122 -11.52 7.46 3.40
C GLY A 122 -12.32 8.40 2.49
N GLY A 123 -13.61 8.15 2.31
CA GLY A 123 -14.51 8.99 1.50
C GLY A 123 -14.71 10.39 2.06
N ASN A 124 -14.86 10.53 3.39
CA ASN A 124 -15.02 11.83 4.05
C ASN A 124 -13.75 12.71 3.95
N LEU A 125 -12.57 12.11 3.95
CA LEU A 125 -11.31 12.85 3.79
C LEU A 125 -11.07 13.31 2.34
N ALA A 126 -11.51 12.53 1.33
CA ALA A 126 -11.42 12.95 -0.07
C ALA A 126 -12.33 14.15 -0.40
N GLN A 127 -13.45 14.31 0.32
CA GLN A 127 -14.35 15.45 0.16
C GLN A 127 -13.86 16.72 0.90
N CYS A 128 -13.08 16.58 1.97
CA CYS A 128 -12.43 17.71 2.65
C CYS A 128 -11.32 18.41 1.85
N GLY A 129 -10.92 17.87 0.69
CA GLY A 129 -9.91 18.45 -0.19
C GLY A 129 -10.42 19.50 -1.20
N HIS A 130 -11.72 19.81 -1.23
CA HIS A 130 -12.32 20.78 -2.15
C HIS A 130 -12.79 22.09 -1.49
N ALA A 131 -12.40 22.36 -0.25
CA ALA A 131 -12.58 23.67 0.35
C ALA A 131 -11.29 24.49 0.19
N HIS A 132 -11.18 25.20 -0.93
CA HIS A 132 -10.71 26.59 -1.04
C HIS A 132 -10.84 27.10 -2.49
#